data_AF-A0A9P4PG78-F1
#
_entry.id   AF-A0A9P4PG78-F1
#
_cell.length_a   1.000
_cell.length_b   1.000
_cell.length_c   1.000
_cell.angle_alpha   90.00
_cell.angle_beta   90.00
_cell.angle_gamma   90.00
#
_symmetry.space_group_name_H-M   'P 1'
#
loop_
_entity.id
_entity.type
_entity.pdbx_description
1 polymer ?
#
loop_
_entity_poly.entity_id
_entity_poly.type
_entity_poly.pdbx_seq_one_letter_code
_entity_poly.pdbx_strand_id
1 'polypeptide(L)'
;QTAFIEEIVIYGAHYVIKATFLLFYMRLSPTRWFRIAVYAGFALLLSIFLTSLLMILLQCIPFEKILNPMLHPEVTCLSTRVVMLTPPVLNIIIDFYILCLPISTIWGLQMTLRRKITILPVLAFGLISVTVAIIRLPVLVSVSSGTTDSSIDVGKMVIVASFEVQFAIIAVNLPSLKPLWNKFR
;
A
#
# COMPACT_ATOMS: atom_id res chain seq x y z
N GLN A 1 -10.43 2.46 20.91
CA GLN A 1 -9.31 3.43 20.79
C GLN A 1 -8.06 2.81 20.18
N THR A 2 -7.63 1.62 20.59
CA THR A 2 -6.45 0.91 20.02
C THR A 2 -6.56 0.68 18.51
N ALA A 3 -7.70 0.17 18.02
CA ALA A 3 -7.91 -0.10 16.59
C ALA A 3 -7.73 1.13 15.68
N PHE A 4 -8.12 2.33 16.14
CA PHE A 4 -7.99 3.57 15.37
C PHE A 4 -6.52 3.99 15.20
N ILE A 5 -5.71 3.81 16.24
CA ILE A 5 -4.27 4.08 16.18
C ILE A 5 -3.59 3.11 15.22
N GLU A 6 -3.98 1.84 15.25
CA GLU A 6 -3.45 0.81 14.35
C GLU A 6 -3.75 1.13 12.87
N GLU A 7 -4.97 1.54 12.54
CA GLU A 7 -5.33 1.90 11.16
C GLU A 7 -4.49 3.07 10.63
N ILE A 8 -4.31 4.14 11.43
CA ILE A 8 -3.50 5.30 11.03
C ILE A 8 -2.04 4.88 10.80
N VAL A 9 -1.48 4.07 11.70
CA VAL A 9 -0.10 3.58 11.58
C VAL A 9 0.08 2.73 10.32
N ILE A 10 -0.88 1.85 10.02
CA ILE A 10 -0.84 1.00 8.81
C ILE A 10 -0.89 1.86 7.54
N TYR A 11 -1.82 2.82 7.45
CA TYR A 11 -1.90 3.71 6.28
C TYR A 11 -0.66 4.58 6.11
N GLY A 12 -0.10 5.10 7.22
CA GLY A 12 1.15 5.84 7.22
C GLY A 12 2.34 5.00 6.75
N ALA A 13 2.45 3.75 7.22
CA ALA A 13 3.50 2.83 6.79
C ALA A 13 3.42 2.55 5.28
N HIS A 14 2.22 2.26 4.75
CA HIS A 14 2.04 2.07 3.31
C HIS A 14 2.44 3.30 2.50
N TYR A 15 2.09 4.50 2.95
CA TYR A 15 2.49 5.75 2.29
C TYR A 15 4.02 5.89 2.22
N VAL A 16 4.72 5.71 3.35
CA VAL A 16 6.18 5.87 3.42
C VAL A 16 6.90 4.85 2.53
N ILE A 17 6.47 3.59 2.52
CA ILE A 17 7.08 2.54 1.69
C ILE A 17 6.93 2.86 0.20
N LYS A 18 5.72 3.22 -0.24
CA LYS A 18 5.43 3.54 -1.65
C LYS A 18 6.14 4.82 -2.10
N ALA A 19 6.18 5.85 -1.25
CA ALA A 19 6.95 7.06 -1.49
C ALA A 19 8.44 6.74 -1.68
N THR A 20 8.99 5.85 -0.86
CA THR A 20 10.40 5.41 -0.97
C THR A 20 10.67 4.70 -2.31
N PHE A 21 9.75 3.84 -2.77
CA PHE A 21 9.84 3.22 -4.10
C PHE A 21 9.83 4.27 -5.23
N LEU A 22 8.94 5.25 -5.17
CA LEU A 22 8.87 6.34 -6.14
C LEU A 22 10.15 7.19 -6.13
N LEU A 23 10.73 7.50 -4.96
CA LEU A 23 12.03 8.17 -4.86
C LEU A 23 13.16 7.33 -5.48
N PHE A 24 13.16 6.02 -5.22
CA PHE A 24 14.14 5.10 -5.80
C PHE A 24 14.05 5.09 -7.33
N TYR A 25 12.83 5.04 -7.87
CA TYR A 25 12.58 5.16 -9.30
C TYR A 25 13.09 6.49 -9.86
N MET A 26 12.80 7.62 -9.20
CA MET A 26 13.29 8.93 -9.61
C MET A 26 14.83 8.99 -9.73
N ARG A 27 15.56 8.27 -8.85
CA ARG A 27 17.02 8.15 -8.90
C ARG A 27 17.52 7.20 -10.00
N LEU A 28 16.74 6.18 -10.35
CA LEU A 28 17.13 5.12 -11.28
C LEU A 28 17.17 5.58 -12.75
N SER A 29 16.19 6.40 -13.17
CA SER A 29 16.07 6.85 -14.57
C SER A 29 15.87 8.37 -14.66
N PRO A 30 16.78 9.11 -15.30
CA PRO A 30 16.64 10.55 -15.52
C PRO A 30 15.69 10.91 -16.69
N THR A 31 15.06 9.92 -17.32
CA THR A 31 14.21 10.12 -18.51
C THR A 31 13.00 11.01 -18.20
N ARG A 32 12.71 12.01 -19.05
CA ARG A 32 11.64 13.00 -18.81
C ARG A 32 10.26 12.37 -18.64
N TRP A 33 9.86 11.49 -19.57
CA TRP A 33 8.59 10.75 -19.50
C TRP A 33 8.46 9.93 -18.21
N PHE A 34 9.54 9.27 -17.80
CA PHE A 34 9.57 8.49 -16.58
C PHE A 34 9.42 9.36 -15.33
N ARG A 35 10.06 10.53 -15.29
CA ARG A 35 9.90 11.48 -14.18
C ARG A 35 8.46 11.99 -14.07
N ILE A 36 7.81 12.30 -15.19
CA ILE A 36 6.41 12.73 -15.20
C ILE A 36 5.52 11.63 -14.61
N ALA A 37 5.71 10.37 -15.00
CA ALA A 37 4.99 9.24 -14.42
C ALA A 37 5.25 9.08 -12.91
N VAL A 38 6.50 9.24 -12.45
CA VAL A 38 6.81 9.19 -11.01
C VAL A 38 6.15 10.34 -10.24
N TYR A 39 6.15 11.56 -10.77
CA TYR A 39 5.44 12.69 -10.13
C TYR A 39 3.93 12.48 -10.11
N ALA A 40 3.34 11.93 -11.16
CA ALA A 40 1.94 11.53 -11.18
C ALA A 40 1.65 10.46 -10.11
N GLY A 41 2.55 9.48 -9.95
CA GLY A 41 2.47 8.48 -8.87
C GLY A 41 2.50 9.10 -7.47
N PHE A 42 3.34 10.11 -7.23
CA PHE A 42 3.35 10.85 -5.97
C PHE A 42 2.04 11.58 -5.69
N ALA A 43 1.49 12.27 -6.70
CA ALA A 43 0.21 12.95 -6.57
C ALA A 43 -0.93 11.97 -6.27
N LEU A 44 -0.98 10.83 -6.97
CA LEU A 44 -1.95 9.76 -6.72
C LEU A 44 -1.80 9.19 -5.32
N LEU A 45 -0.58 8.85 -4.89
CA LEU A 45 -0.31 8.31 -3.56
C LEU A 45 -0.76 9.28 -2.45
N LEU A 46 -0.47 10.58 -2.60
CA LEU A 46 -0.90 11.60 -1.65
C LEU A 46 -2.42 11.73 -1.61
N SER A 47 -3.09 11.71 -2.77
CA SER A 47 -4.55 11.79 -2.85
C SER A 47 -5.24 10.61 -2.16
N ILE A 48 -4.72 9.38 -2.32
CA ILE A 48 -5.24 8.18 -1.66
C ILE A 48 -5.04 8.29 -0.15
N PHE A 49 -3.86 8.71 0.30
CA PHE A 49 -3.60 8.91 1.73
C PHE A 49 -4.54 9.94 2.36
N LEU A 50 -4.72 11.09 1.71
CA LEU A 50 -5.64 12.14 2.17
C LEU A 50 -7.09 11.64 2.22
N THR A 51 -7.52 10.90 1.19
CA THR A 51 -8.88 10.37 1.11
C THR A 51 -9.14 9.36 2.22
N SER A 52 -8.22 8.43 2.46
CA SER A 52 -8.31 7.46 3.55
C SER A 52 -8.32 8.14 4.92
N LEU A 53 -7.49 9.16 5.11
CA LEU A 53 -7.43 9.93 6.35
C LEU A 53 -8.73 10.71 6.59
N LEU A 54 -9.27 11.36 5.56
CA LEU A 54 -10.57 12.02 5.64
C LEU A 54 -11.69 11.02 5.94
N MET A 55 -11.72 9.85 5.29
CA MET A 55 -12.75 8.83 5.55
C MET A 55 -12.75 8.39 7.01
N ILE A 56 -11.57 8.19 7.60
CA ILE A 56 -11.41 7.79 9.00
C ILE A 56 -11.87 8.91 9.95
N LEU A 57 -11.55 10.17 9.63
CA LEU A 57 -11.92 11.32 10.46
C LEU A 57 -13.41 11.71 10.34
N LEU A 58 -14.01 11.52 9.16
CA LEU A 58 -15.40 11.90 8.83
C LEU A 58 -16.37 10.71 8.89
N GLN A 59 -15.94 9.53 9.37
CA GLN A 59 -16.76 8.33 9.40
C GLN A 59 -18.07 8.51 10.19
N CYS A 60 -18.06 9.34 11.24
CA CYS A 60 -19.22 9.81 11.99
C CYS A 60 -18.96 11.22 12.53
N ILE A 61 -19.94 12.13 12.41
CA ILE A 61 -19.95 13.43 13.10
C ILE A 61 -21.12 13.39 14.11
N PRO A 62 -20.90 13.33 15.43
CA PRO A 62 -19.65 13.39 16.18
C PRO A 62 -18.94 12.03 16.33
N PHE A 63 -17.61 12.08 16.48
CA PHE A 63 -16.71 10.93 16.68
C PHE A 63 -17.06 10.08 17.92
N GLU A 64 -17.76 10.68 18.89
CA GLU A 64 -18.17 10.05 20.15
C GLU A 64 -19.17 8.89 19.96
N LYS A 65 -19.91 8.84 18.85
CA LYS A 65 -20.85 7.74 18.56
C LYS A 65 -20.14 6.42 18.25
N ILE A 66 -18.89 6.45 17.75
CA ILE A 66 -18.07 5.24 17.56
C ILE A 66 -17.63 4.66 18.93
N LEU A 67 -17.45 5.53 19.94
CA LEU A 67 -17.04 5.12 21.28
C LEU A 67 -18.23 4.70 22.15
N ASN A 68 -19.40 5.31 21.98
CA ASN A 68 -20.63 5.00 22.71
C ASN A 68 -21.85 4.99 21.77
N PRO A 69 -22.22 3.84 21.18
CA PRO A 69 -23.31 3.74 20.21
C PRO A 69 -24.71 4.05 20.79
N MET A 70 -24.85 4.13 22.12
CA MET A 70 -26.11 4.41 22.82
C MET A 70 -26.44 5.90 22.99
N LEU A 71 -25.49 6.82 22.77
CA LEU A 71 -25.66 8.23 23.18
C LEU A 71 -26.39 9.11 22.15
N HIS A 72 -26.38 8.75 20.86
CA HIS A 72 -26.97 9.56 19.80
C HIS A 72 -27.63 8.72 18.68
N PRO A 73 -28.91 8.34 18.79
CA PRO A 73 -29.59 7.50 17.80
C PRO A 73 -29.79 8.14 16.43
N GLU A 74 -29.87 9.48 16.32
CA GLU A 74 -30.28 10.18 15.09
C GLU A 74 -29.16 10.46 14.06
N VAL A 75 -27.90 10.15 14.40
CA VAL A 75 -26.76 10.46 13.52
C VAL A 75 -26.59 9.40 12.44
N THR A 76 -26.79 9.76 11.18
CA THR A 76 -26.47 8.93 10.01
C THR A 76 -24.96 8.93 9.77
N CYS A 77 -24.29 7.82 10.10
CA CYS A 77 -22.88 7.62 9.77
C CYS A 77 -22.70 7.06 8.35
N LEU A 78 -21.48 7.19 7.81
CA LEU A 78 -21.14 6.57 6.55
C LEU A 78 -21.19 5.03 6.68
N SER A 79 -21.64 4.35 5.63
CA SER A 79 -21.71 2.88 5.60
C SER A 79 -20.35 2.26 5.95
N THR A 80 -20.32 1.45 7.01
CA THR A 80 -19.11 0.72 7.46
C THR A 80 -18.46 -0.07 6.33
N ARG A 81 -19.29 -0.61 5.42
CA ARG A 81 -18.83 -1.38 4.27
C ARG A 81 -18.04 -0.52 3.27
N VAL A 82 -18.50 0.71 3.04
CA VAL A 82 -17.82 1.65 2.13
C VAL A 82 -16.49 2.07 2.73
N VAL A 83 -16.49 2.44 4.01
CA VAL A 83 -15.27 2.90 4.70
C VAL A 83 -14.22 1.80 4.82
N MET A 84 -14.64 0.54 5.03
CA MET A 84 -13.70 -0.58 5.10
C MET A 84 -13.20 -1.06 3.74
N LEU A 85 -14.00 -0.96 2.66
CA LEU A 85 -13.64 -1.54 1.36
C LEU A 85 -12.92 -0.57 0.43
N THR A 86 -13.23 0.73 0.49
CA THR A 86 -12.67 1.72 -0.44
C THR A 86 -11.17 1.92 -0.28
N PRO A 87 -10.61 2.16 0.93
CA PRO A 87 -9.18 2.38 1.09
C PRO A 87 -8.31 1.21 0.62
N PRO A 88 -8.61 -0.07 0.95
CA PRO A 88 -7.85 -1.22 0.44
C PRO A 88 -7.86 -1.32 -1.08
N VAL A 89 -9.01 -1.09 -1.72
CA VAL A 89 -9.13 -1.16 -3.19
C VAL A 89 -8.27 -0.09 -3.86
N LEU A 90 -8.32 1.15 -3.37
CA LEU A 90 -7.45 2.23 -3.86
C LEU A 90 -5.97 1.92 -3.65
N ASN A 91 -5.63 1.29 -2.52
CA ASN A 91 -4.26 0.92 -2.20
C ASN A 91 -3.71 -0.13 -3.20
N ILE A 92 -4.54 -1.10 -3.59
CA ILE A 92 -4.19 -2.10 -4.62
C ILE A 92 -3.96 -1.44 -5.98
N ILE A 93 -4.81 -0.47 -6.36
CA ILE A 93 -4.68 0.24 -7.64
C ILE A 93 -3.33 0.96 -7.73
N ILE A 94 -2.91 1.65 -6.66
CA ILE A 94 -1.60 2.33 -6.66
C ILE A 94 -0.43 1.33 -6.64
N ASP A 95 -0.59 0.14 -6.05
CA ASP A 95 0.43 -0.92 -6.13
C ASP A 95 0.65 -1.38 -7.56
N PHE A 96 -0.42 -1.62 -8.31
CA PHE A 96 -0.33 -1.94 -9.74
C PHE A 96 0.36 -0.82 -10.53
N TYR A 97 0.02 0.44 -10.25
CA TYR A 97 0.64 1.58 -10.92
C TYR A 97 2.16 1.63 -10.71
N ILE A 98 2.59 1.54 -9.44
CA ILE A 98 4.02 1.54 -9.07
C ILE A 98 4.75 0.34 -9.69
N LEU A 99 4.08 -0.82 -9.78
CA LEU A 99 4.64 -2.03 -10.38
C LEU A 99 4.82 -1.94 -11.90
N CYS A 100 3.89 -1.28 -12.60
CA CYS A 100 3.94 -1.11 -14.05
C CYS A 100 4.99 -0.07 -14.52
N LEU A 101 5.34 0.91 -13.68
CA LEU A 101 6.35 1.94 -13.94
C LEU A 101 7.71 1.37 -14.45
N PRO A 102 8.37 0.44 -13.74
CA PRO A 102 9.62 -0.14 -14.23
C PRO A 102 9.43 -1.03 -15.46
N ILE A 103 8.31 -1.76 -15.58
CA ILE A 103 8.05 -2.67 -16.71
C ILE A 103 7.99 -1.88 -18.03
N SER A 104 7.21 -0.79 -18.05
CA SER A 104 7.10 0.08 -19.22
C SER A 104 8.45 0.67 -19.63
N THR A 105 9.31 0.97 -18.66
CA THR A 105 10.66 1.49 -18.90
C THR A 105 11.61 0.43 -19.46
N ILE A 106 11.48 -0.83 -19.02
CA ILE A 106 12.29 -1.96 -19.51
C ILE A 106 11.93 -2.32 -20.96
N TRP A 107 10.66 -2.21 -21.33
CA TRP A 107 10.21 -2.48 -22.71
C TRP A 107 10.64 -1.40 -23.71
N GLY A 108 10.72 -0.13 -23.27
CA GLY A 108 11.03 0.99 -24.15
C GLY A 108 12.51 1.29 -24.36
N LEU A 109 13.43 0.78 -23.52
CA LEU A 109 14.83 1.21 -23.54
C LEU A 109 15.80 0.05 -23.28
N GLN A 110 16.84 -0.09 -24.13
CA GLN A 110 17.94 -1.05 -23.96
C GLN A 110 18.76 -0.76 -22.70
N MET A 111 18.20 -1.08 -21.53
CA MET A 111 18.87 -0.92 -20.24
C MET A 111 19.99 -1.96 -20.10
N THR A 112 21.14 -1.51 -19.61
CA THR A 112 22.29 -2.39 -19.32
C THR A 112 21.90 -3.47 -18.30
N LEU A 113 22.41 -4.70 -18.45
CA LEU A 113 22.15 -5.84 -17.56
C LEU A 113 22.28 -5.51 -16.06
N ARG A 114 23.21 -4.59 -15.74
CA ARG A 114 23.38 -4.08 -14.38
C ARG A 114 22.12 -3.44 -13.82
N ARG A 115 21.37 -2.63 -14.58
CA ARG A 115 20.11 -2.01 -14.11
C ARG A 115 19.00 -3.06 -13.96
N LYS A 116 18.94 -4.02 -14.89
CA LYS A 116 17.95 -5.11 -14.88
C LYS A 116 18.01 -5.94 -13.59
N ILE A 117 19.21 -6.31 -13.13
CA ILE A 117 19.41 -7.11 -11.90
C ILE A 117 18.90 -6.39 -10.63
N THR A 118 18.95 -5.06 -10.59
CA THR A 118 18.49 -4.29 -9.41
C THR A 118 16.97 -4.18 -9.34
N ILE A 119 16.31 -4.15 -10.50
CA ILE A 119 14.85 -3.94 -10.59
C ILE A 119 14.10 -5.26 -10.43
N LEU A 120 14.69 -6.37 -10.89
CA LEU A 120 14.08 -7.69 -10.89
C LEU A 120 13.56 -8.15 -9.51
N PRO A 121 14.35 -8.08 -8.41
CA PRO A 121 13.84 -8.48 -7.09
C PRO A 121 12.72 -7.57 -6.60
N VAL A 122 12.84 -6.26 -6.79
CA VAL A 122 11.79 -5.30 -6.42
C VAL A 122 10.47 -5.61 -7.15
N LEU A 123 10.55 -5.94 -8.44
CA LEU A 123 9.39 -6.30 -9.24
C LEU A 123 8.74 -7.61 -8.76
N ALA A 124 9.56 -8.62 -8.44
CA ALA A 124 9.08 -9.89 -7.92
C ALA A 124 8.36 -9.72 -6.57
N PHE A 125 8.92 -8.93 -5.65
CA PHE A 125 8.28 -8.63 -4.37
C PHE A 125 6.97 -7.86 -4.55
N GLY A 126 6.93 -6.88 -5.46
CA GLY A 126 5.69 -6.16 -5.78
C GLY A 126 4.59 -7.07 -6.31
N LEU A 127 4.92 -8.03 -7.18
CA LEU A 127 3.95 -8.98 -7.75
C LEU A 127 3.36 -9.90 -6.67
N ILE A 128 4.20 -10.36 -5.74
CA ILE A 128 3.77 -11.18 -4.61
C ILE A 128 2.82 -10.37 -3.71
N SER A 129 3.19 -9.14 -3.35
CA SER A 129 2.38 -8.23 -2.52
C SER A 129 0.99 -8.00 -3.12
N VAL A 130 0.91 -7.67 -4.40
CA VAL A 130 -0.38 -7.46 -5.10
C VAL A 130 -1.23 -8.73 -5.12
N THR A 131 -0.61 -9.90 -5.33
CA THR A 131 -1.33 -11.18 -5.36
C THR A 131 -1.93 -11.50 -3.99
N VAL A 132 -1.17 -11.28 -2.91
CA VAL A 132 -1.66 -11.44 -1.53
C VAL A 132 -2.82 -10.50 -1.23
N ALA A 133 -2.73 -9.24 -1.68
CA ALA A 133 -3.78 -8.25 -1.49
C ALA A 133 -5.10 -8.64 -2.22
N ILE A 134 -5.01 -9.19 -3.43
CA ILE A 134 -6.20 -9.67 -4.18
C ILE A 134 -6.86 -10.84 -3.46
N ILE A 135 -6.08 -11.81 -2.97
CA ILE A 135 -6.60 -12.96 -2.22
C ILE A 135 -7.29 -12.50 -0.92
N ARG A 136 -6.89 -11.36 -0.36
CA ARG A 136 -7.45 -10.79 0.87
C ARG A 136 -8.83 -10.15 0.69
N LEU A 137 -9.14 -9.62 -0.49
CA LEU A 137 -10.41 -8.94 -0.78
C LEU A 137 -11.67 -9.79 -0.50
N PRO A 138 -11.80 -11.05 -0.97
CA PRO A 138 -13.00 -11.85 -0.72
C PRO A 138 -13.20 -12.19 0.75
N VAL A 139 -12.12 -12.38 1.50
CA VAL A 139 -12.21 -12.66 2.95
C VAL A 139 -12.62 -11.39 3.72
N LEU A 140 -12.20 -10.21 3.28
CA LEU A 140 -12.68 -8.94 3.83
C LEU A 140 -14.19 -8.75 3.55
N VAL A 141 -14.64 -9.13 2.36
CA VAL A 141 -16.06 -9.08 2.00
C VAL A 141 -16.88 -10.06 2.84
N SER A 142 -16.38 -11.28 3.11
CA SER A 142 -17.08 -12.27 3.93
C SER A 142 -17.17 -11.86 5.40
N VAL A 143 -16.12 -11.21 5.94
CA VAL A 143 -16.12 -10.62 7.29
C VAL A 143 -17.17 -9.50 7.38
N SER A 144 -17.28 -8.65 6.37
CA SER A 144 -18.29 -7.58 6.33
C SER A 144 -19.74 -8.09 6.25
N SER A 145 -19.96 -9.36 5.88
CA SER A 145 -21.30 -9.98 5.79
C SER A 145 -21.69 -10.83 7.02
N GLY A 146 -20.84 -10.93 8.04
CA GLY A 146 -21.20 -11.50 9.35
C GLY A 146 -21.34 -13.03 9.41
N THR A 147 -20.74 -13.77 8.47
CA THR A 147 -20.99 -15.22 8.31
C THR A 147 -20.00 -16.15 9.03
N THR A 148 -18.95 -15.65 9.68
CA THR A 148 -17.91 -16.49 10.30
C THR A 148 -17.21 -15.79 11.49
N ASP A 149 -16.65 -16.55 12.43
CA ASP A 149 -15.86 -16.10 13.59
C ASP A 149 -14.74 -15.12 13.18
N SER A 150 -15.09 -13.84 13.14
CA SER A 150 -14.39 -12.82 12.36
C SER A 150 -13.02 -12.43 12.94
N SER A 151 -12.73 -12.75 14.19
CA SER A 151 -11.50 -12.31 14.87
C SER A 151 -10.26 -13.12 14.46
N ILE A 152 -10.40 -14.42 14.17
CA ILE A 152 -9.25 -15.30 13.87
C ILE A 152 -8.73 -15.03 12.45
N ASP A 153 -9.63 -14.83 11.48
CA ASP A 153 -9.25 -14.59 10.09
C ASP A 153 -8.64 -13.20 9.90
N VAL A 154 -9.17 -12.19 10.61
CA VAL A 154 -8.56 -10.85 10.65
C VAL A 154 -7.15 -10.89 11.28
N GLY A 155 -6.96 -11.66 12.35
CA GLY A 155 -5.64 -11.84 12.97
C GLY A 155 -4.61 -12.46 12.02
N LYS A 156 -4.98 -13.52 11.30
CA LYS A 156 -4.09 -14.14 10.28
C LYS A 156 -3.72 -13.16 9.18
N MET A 157 -4.66 -12.32 8.74
CA MET A 157 -4.39 -11.30 7.73
C MET A 157 -3.37 -10.25 8.18
N VAL A 158 -3.46 -9.79 9.43
CA VAL A 158 -2.53 -8.79 9.97
C VAL A 158 -1.10 -9.35 10.01
N ILE A 159 -0.95 -10.61 10.39
CA ILE A 159 0.37 -11.28 10.42
C ILE A 159 0.96 -11.37 9.01
N VAL A 160 0.17 -11.81 8.02
CA VAL A 160 0.63 -11.90 6.63
C VAL A 160 1.02 -10.52 6.08
N ALA A 161 0.22 -9.50 6.32
CA ALA A 161 0.51 -8.13 5.90
C ALA A 161 1.78 -7.57 6.59
N SER A 162 2.02 -7.94 7.85
CA SER A 162 3.22 -7.53 8.58
C SER A 162 4.50 -8.14 7.98
N PHE A 163 4.45 -9.41 7.56
CA PHE A 163 5.56 -10.02 6.82
C PHE A 163 5.77 -9.35 5.47
N GLU A 164 4.69 -9.08 4.74
CA GLU A 164 4.73 -8.39 3.45
C GLU A 164 5.46 -7.04 3.54
N VAL A 165 5.13 -6.23 4.55
CA VAL A 165 5.80 -4.95 4.82
C VAL A 165 7.29 -5.14 5.10
N GLN A 166 7.67 -6.11 5.93
CA GLN A 166 9.07 -6.40 6.25
C GLN A 166 9.87 -6.84 5.02
N PHE A 167 9.30 -7.72 4.19
CA PHE A 167 9.93 -8.14 2.93
C PHE A 167 10.04 -6.99 1.92
N ALA A 168 9.04 -6.12 1.84
CA ALA A 168 9.10 -4.93 1.00
C ALA A 168 10.23 -3.99 1.43
N ILE A 169 10.42 -3.77 2.75
CA ILE A 169 11.54 -2.96 3.28
C ILE A 169 12.88 -3.58 2.89
N ILE A 170 13.03 -4.90 3.00
CA ILE A 170 14.25 -5.59 2.56
C ILE A 170 14.47 -5.36 1.06
N ALA A 171 13.43 -5.55 0.24
CA ALA A 171 13.49 -5.35 -1.21
C ALA A 171 13.90 -3.93 -1.62
N VAL A 172 13.41 -2.90 -0.90
CA VAL A 172 13.79 -1.49 -1.11
C VAL A 172 15.27 -1.24 -0.82
N ASN A 173 15.85 -1.95 0.14
CA ASN A 173 17.24 -1.74 0.56
C ASN A 173 18.25 -2.58 -0.24
N LEU A 174 17.83 -3.65 -0.92
CA LEU A 174 18.69 -4.47 -1.80
C LEU A 174 19.49 -3.65 -2.84
N PRO A 175 18.90 -2.67 -3.55
CA PRO A 175 19.63 -1.81 -4.48
C PRO A 175 20.81 -1.06 -3.87
N SER A 176 20.70 -0.65 -2.60
CA SER A 176 21.73 0.09 -1.86
C SER A 176 22.90 -0.78 -1.43
N LEU A 177 22.70 -2.11 -1.33
CA LEU A 177 23.73 -3.09 -1.00
C LEU A 177 24.61 -3.47 -2.21
N LYS A 178 24.12 -3.22 -3.43
CA LYS A 178 24.82 -3.51 -4.68
C LYS A 178 26.27 -2.95 -4.80
N PRO A 179 26.57 -1.67 -4.45
CA PRO A 179 27.94 -1.17 -4.49
C PRO A 179 28.88 -1.90 -3.52
N LEU A 180 28.37 -2.43 -2.41
CA LEU A 180 29.17 -3.15 -1.42
C LEU A 180 29.59 -4.53 -1.95
N TRP A 181 28.71 -5.22 -2.68
CA TRP A 181 29.03 -6.51 -3.29
C TRP A 181 30.09 -6.40 -4.40
N ASN A 182 30.07 -5.33 -5.18
CA ASN A 182 31.11 -5.08 -6.20
C ASN A 182 32.46 -4.66 -5.61
N LYS A 183 32.53 -4.27 -4.33
CA LYS A 183 33.79 -3.94 -3.64
C LYS A 183 34.40 -5.16 -2.92
N PHE A 184 33.59 -6.17 -2.64
CA PHE A 184 34.03 -7.43 -2.02
C PHE A 184 34.52 -8.47 -3.04
N ARG A 185 34.33 -8.20 -4.33
CA ARG A 185 34.91 -8.97 -5.44
C ARG A 185 36.02 -8.16 -6.09
#